data_AF-A0A949WDM4-F1
#
_entry.id   AF-A0A949WDM4-F1
#
_cell.length_a   1.000
_cell.length_b   1.000
_cell.length_c   1.000
_cell.angle_alpha   90.00
_cell.angle_beta   90.00
_cell.angle_gamma   90.00
#
_symmetry.space_group_name_H-M   'P 1'
#
loop_
_entity.id
_entity.type
_entity.pdbx_description
1 polymer ?
#
loop_
_entity_poly.entity_id
_entity_poly.type
_entity_poly.pdbx_seq_one_letter_code
_entity_poly.pdbx_strand_id
1 'polypeptide(L)' 'MGVYTNPVITPGVPKGQSGVRASFMAIHTQSDIAHVIDAFTTLGKKYGIIK' A
#
# COMPACT_ATOMS: atom_id res chain seq x y z
N MET A 1 -1.34 4.04 12.62
CA MET A 1 -1.14 3.82 11.17
C MET A 1 -1.79 4.99 10.43
N GLY A 2 -1.01 5.76 9.68
CA GLY A 2 -1.42 7.06 9.11
C GLY A 2 -1.02 7.23 7.64
N VAL A 3 -1.14 6.17 6.84
CA VAL A 3 -0.82 6.17 5.41
C VAL A 3 -2.11 6.17 4.59
N TYR A 4 -2.31 7.18 3.75
CA TYR A 4 -3.39 7.22 2.77
C TYR A 4 -2.91 6.69 1.42
N THR A 5 -3.74 5.92 0.74
CA THR A 5 -3.43 5.32 -0.56
C THR A 5 -4.72 5.00 -1.31
N ASN A 6 -4.63 4.86 -2.62
CA ASN A 6 -5.80 4.64 -3.46
C ASN A 6 -6.09 3.13 -3.58
N PRO A 7 -7.27 2.65 -3.14
CA PRO A 7 -7.70 1.31 -3.49
C PRO A 7 -8.04 1.26 -4.98
N VAL A 8 -7.60 0.21 -5.67
CA VAL A 8 -8.02 -0.09 -7.04
C VAL A 8 -8.85 -1.36 -7.01
N ILE A 9 -10.13 -1.25 -7.38
CA ILE A 9 -11.13 -2.31 -7.22
C ILE A 9 -11.95 -2.50 -8.51
N THR A 10 -12.56 -3.66 -8.69
CA THR A 10 -13.50 -3.94 -9.78
C THR A 10 -14.71 -2.99 -9.70
N PRO A 11 -15.21 -2.43 -10.83
CA PRO A 11 -14.86 -2.71 -12.24
C PRO A 11 -13.67 -1.92 -12.80
N GLY A 12 -12.99 -1.08 -12.01
CA GLY A 12 -11.83 -0.29 -12.46
C GLY A 12 -10.60 -1.14 -12.82
N VAL A 13 -10.58 -2.40 -12.37
CA VAL A 13 -9.59 -3.43 -12.74
C VAL A 13 -10.31 -4.79 -12.93
N PRO A 14 -9.72 -5.73 -13.71
CA PRO A 14 -10.27 -7.08 -13.85
C PRO A 14 -10.53 -7.77 -12.50
N LYS A 15 -11.51 -8.68 -12.47
CA LYS A 15 -11.80 -9.46 -11.26
C LYS A 15 -10.55 -10.22 -10.80
N GLY A 16 -10.30 -10.22 -9.49
CA GLY A 16 -9.11 -10.84 -8.89
C GLY A 16 -7.83 -10.00 -8.95
N GLN A 17 -7.87 -8.81 -9.56
CA GLN A 17 -6.72 -7.91 -9.66
C GLN A 17 -6.90 -6.62 -8.83
N SER A 18 -7.73 -6.68 -7.78
CA SER A 18 -7.85 -5.57 -6.84
C SER A 18 -6.55 -5.39 -6.06
N GLY A 19 -6.22 -4.16 -5.68
CA GLY A 19 -4.97 -3.85 -5.02
C GLY A 19 -4.95 -2.47 -4.38
N VAL A 20 -3.79 -2.14 -3.83
CA VAL A 20 -3.53 -0.85 -3.19
C VAL A 20 -2.44 -0.15 -3.98
N ARG A 21 -2.75 0.98 -4.61
CA ARG A 21 -1.80 1.72 -5.45
C ARG A 21 -1.18 2.88 -4.66
N ALA A 22 0.04 2.65 -4.20
CA ALA A 22 0.90 3.71 -3.68
C ALA A 22 1.49 4.52 -4.84
N SER A 23 1.55 5.84 -4.68
CA SER A 23 2.20 6.76 -5.62
C SER A 23 3.10 7.69 -4.84
N PHE A 24 4.35 7.81 -5.25
CA PHE A 24 5.36 8.59 -4.56
C PHE A 24 5.65 9.90 -5.30
N MET A 25 6.08 10.90 -4.55
CA MET A 25 6.46 12.23 -5.04
C MET A 25 7.87 12.58 -4.57
N ALA A 26 8.56 13.45 -5.29
CA ALA A 26 9.92 13.89 -4.99
C ALA A 26 10.10 14.52 -3.59
N ILE A 27 9.02 15.01 -2.97
CA ILE A 27 9.04 15.61 -1.63
C ILE A 27 9.01 14.61 -0.48
N HIS A 28 8.78 13.32 -0.75
CA HIS A 28 8.80 12.32 0.33
C HIS A 28 10.24 12.10 0.80
N THR A 29 10.38 12.07 2.12
CA THR A 29 11.66 11.78 2.77
C THR A 29 11.88 10.27 2.86
N GLN A 30 13.12 9.86 3.11
CA GLN A 30 13.44 8.45 3.34
C GLN A 30 12.69 7.88 4.55
N SER A 31 12.42 8.70 5.57
CA SER A 31 11.60 8.32 6.73
C SER A 31 10.13 8.09 6.37
N ASP A 32 9.57 8.88 5.45
CA ASP A 32 8.20 8.66 4.98
C ASP A 32 8.09 7.31 4.28
N ILE A 33 9.05 7.01 3.40
CA ILE A 33 9.10 5.73 2.66
C ILE A 33 9.29 4.56 3.63
N ALA A 34 10.17 4.69 4.62
CA ALA A 34 10.35 3.67 5.65
C ALA A 34 9.07 3.42 6.45
N HIS A 35 8.35 4.49 6.82
CA HIS A 35 7.05 4.39 7.50
C HIS A 35 6.00 3.67 6.66
N VAL A 36 5.95 3.96 5.36
CA VAL A 36 5.06 3.25 4.41
C VAL A 36 5.42 1.76 4.36
N ILE A 37 6.69 1.41 4.19
CA ILE A 37 7.12 0.01 4.13
C ILE A 37 6.76 -0.74 5.42
N ASP A 38 6.97 -0.14 6.59
CA ASP A 38 6.60 -0.72 7.88
C ASP A 38 5.09 -0.95 7.99
N ALA A 39 4.29 0.02 7.58
CA ALA A 39 2.83 -0.10 7.55
C ALA A 39 2.35 -1.24 6.65
N PHE A 40 2.86 -1.32 5.42
CA PHE A 40 2.51 -2.37 4.47
C PHE A 40 3.00 -3.75 4.93
N THR A 41 4.18 -3.84 5.52
CA THR A 41 4.73 -5.10 6.05
C THR A 41 3.92 -5.59 7.23
N THR A 42 3.60 -4.71 8.18
CA THR A 42 2.82 -5.03 9.38
C THR A 42 1.42 -5.53 9.01
N LEU A 43 0.72 -4.83 8.11
CA LEU A 43 -0.61 -5.25 7.67
C LEU A 43 -0.55 -6.48 6.75
N GLY A 44 0.45 -6.54 5.87
CA GLY A 44 0.66 -7.68 4.97
C GLY A 44 0.83 -8.98 5.73
N LYS A 45 1.62 -8.98 6.82
CA LYS A 45 1.76 -10.12 7.74
C LYS A 45 0.46 -10.39 8.50
N LYS A 46 -0.18 -9.35 9.05
CA LYS A 46 -1.45 -9.48 9.81
C LYS A 46 -2.57 -10.15 8.99
N TYR A 47 -2.65 -9.83 7.70
CA TYR A 47 -3.68 -10.37 6.79
C TYR A 47 -3.20 -11.55 5.94
N GLY A 48 -1.98 -12.06 6.17
CA GLY A 48 -1.45 -13.23 5.47
C GLY A 48 -1.13 -13.00 3.98
N ILE A 49 -0.96 -11.75 3.55
CA ILE A 49 -0.58 -11.37 2.18
C ILE A 49 0.94 -11.53 1.98
N ILE A 50 1.73 -11.22 3.01
CA ILE A 50 3.19 -11.31 3.03
C ILE A 50 3.60 -12.31 4.11
N LYS A 51 4.54 -13.21 3.79
CA LYS A 51 5.11 -14.19 4.73
C LYS A 51 6.41 -13.67 5.32
#